data_AF-A0A9Q9APU1-F1
#
_entry.id   AF-A0A9Q9APU1-F1
#
_cell.length_a   1.000
_cell.length_b   1.000
_cell.length_c   1.000
_cell.angle_alpha   90.00
_cell.angle_beta   90.00
_cell.angle_gamma   90.00
#
_symmetry.space_group_name_H-M   'P 1'
#
loop_
_entity.id
_entity.type
_entity.pdbx_description
1 polymer ?
#
loop_
_entity_poly.entity_id
_entity_poly.type
_entity_poly.pdbx_seq_one_letter_code
_entity_poly.pdbx_strand_id
1 'polypeptide(L)'
;MSSQELPSQQQQQLPPSSDAPLPSSPTPAKAPNASSESNMTAEQQPEPNPRLAALAAKHANLQAKLADLQAQRTAYIDAATLPSGLAMPEEWSEEQKSKQALAIANGVIKEHILLLHDYNEIKDIGLGLMGLVADNRGVRQKVIMEDFGITDKD
;
A
#
# COMPACT_ATOMS: atom_id res chain seq x y z
N MET A 1 58.12 5.47 14.43
CA MET A 1 58.44 4.07 14.75
C MET A 1 57.18 3.43 15.31
N SER A 2 56.73 2.33 14.68
CA SER A 2 55.90 1.22 15.21
C SER A 2 54.57 1.55 15.92
N SER A 3 53.44 0.85 15.79
CA SER A 3 52.98 -0.37 15.12
C SER A 3 51.44 -0.38 15.33
N GLN A 4 50.59 -0.79 14.36
CA GLN A 4 49.85 -2.08 14.34
C GLN A 4 48.93 -2.28 15.59
N GLU A 5 47.62 -2.59 15.53
CA GLU A 5 46.89 -3.56 14.69
C GLU A 5 45.36 -3.29 14.60
N LEU A 6 44.77 -3.70 13.46
CA LEU A 6 43.42 -4.30 13.27
C LEU A 6 43.71 -5.75 12.75
N PRO A 7 42.76 -6.72 12.59
CA PRO A 7 41.32 -6.80 12.92
C PRO A 7 40.91 -8.17 13.54
N SER A 8 39.62 -8.40 13.88
CA SER A 8 39.05 -9.77 13.94
C SER A 8 37.53 -9.80 13.75
N GLN A 9 37.11 -10.65 12.81
CA GLN A 9 35.75 -11.12 12.53
C GLN A 9 35.19 -12.00 13.66
N GLN A 10 33.85 -12.00 13.81
CA GLN A 10 32.94 -13.16 14.00
C GLN A 10 31.63 -12.64 14.64
N GLN A 11 30.41 -13.09 14.35
CA GLN A 11 29.89 -14.25 13.63
C GLN A 11 28.39 -14.03 13.39
N GLN A 12 27.88 -14.50 12.26
CA GLN A 12 26.45 -14.68 12.00
C GLN A 12 25.87 -15.72 12.97
N GLN A 13 24.67 -15.48 13.53
CA GLN A 13 23.81 -16.54 14.07
C GLN A 13 22.33 -16.27 13.75
N LEU A 14 21.77 -17.14 12.90
CA LEU A 14 20.33 -17.32 12.73
C LEU A 14 19.74 -17.96 13.99
N PRO A 15 18.47 -17.71 14.35
CA PRO A 15 17.79 -18.54 15.33
C PRO A 15 17.42 -19.91 14.71
N PRO A 16 17.52 -21.00 15.51
CA PRO A 16 17.48 -22.38 15.05
C PRO A 16 16.08 -22.89 14.72
N SER A 17 16.03 -23.75 13.69
CA SER A 17 14.97 -24.72 13.49
C SER A 17 14.83 -25.59 14.73
N SER A 18 13.64 -25.62 15.33
CA SER A 18 13.33 -26.55 16.42
C SER A 18 12.10 -27.37 16.01
N ASP A 19 12.48 -28.49 15.40
CA ASP A 19 11.77 -29.77 15.36
C ASP A 19 11.13 -30.05 16.73
N ALA A 20 9.81 -30.23 16.77
CA ALA A 20 9.09 -30.64 17.96
C ALA A 20 8.21 -31.85 17.64
N PRO A 21 8.12 -32.83 18.55
CA PRO A 21 8.03 -34.24 18.20
C PRO A 21 6.59 -34.73 17.99
N LEU A 22 6.49 -35.75 17.15
CA LEU A 22 5.32 -36.62 17.04
C LEU A 22 5.01 -37.31 18.39
N PRO A 23 3.74 -37.37 18.85
CA PRO A 23 3.36 -38.28 19.91
C PRO A 23 3.14 -39.70 19.36
N SER A 24 3.88 -40.66 19.91
CA SER A 24 3.74 -42.10 19.68
C SER A 24 2.65 -42.74 20.57
N SER A 25 1.93 -43.72 19.97
CA SER A 25 1.36 -44.94 20.58
C SER A 25 0.06 -44.84 21.40
N PRO A 26 -0.84 -45.87 21.41
CA PRO A 26 -0.48 -47.30 21.44
C PRO A 26 -1.25 -48.27 20.51
N THR A 27 -0.53 -49.31 20.10
CA THR A 27 -1.02 -50.59 19.59
C THR A 27 -1.68 -51.42 20.70
N PRO A 28 -2.75 -52.18 20.39
CA PRO A 28 -2.91 -53.52 20.95
C PRO A 28 -2.99 -54.58 19.83
N ALA A 29 -2.46 -55.75 20.17
CA ALA A 29 -2.01 -56.79 19.27
C ALA A 29 -3.10 -57.74 18.74
N LYS A 30 -2.69 -58.51 17.71
CA LYS A 30 -2.97 -59.94 17.49
C LYS A 30 -4.16 -60.30 16.56
N ALA A 31 -3.81 -60.70 15.33
CA ALA A 31 -4.59 -61.58 14.43
C ALA A 31 -4.65 -63.03 15.02
N PRO A 32 -5.49 -64.00 14.57
CA PRO A 32 -5.96 -64.16 13.18
C PRO A 32 -7.39 -64.76 12.95
N ASN A 33 -7.81 -64.73 11.67
CA ASN A 33 -8.36 -65.85 10.89
C ASN A 33 -9.77 -65.68 10.25
N ALA A 34 -9.79 -66.05 8.97
CA ALA A 34 -10.85 -66.63 8.15
C ALA A 34 -12.16 -65.87 7.82
N SER A 35 -12.24 -65.50 6.52
CA SER A 35 -13.32 -65.78 5.57
C SER A 35 -14.75 -65.31 5.87
N SER A 36 -15.28 -64.41 5.06
CA SER A 36 -16.38 -64.72 4.12
C SER A 36 -16.81 -63.48 3.33
N GLU A 37 -17.04 -63.70 2.04
CA GLU A 37 -17.54 -62.78 1.03
C GLU A 37 -18.93 -62.24 1.39
N SER A 38 -19.21 -60.96 1.07
CA SER A 38 -20.43 -60.56 0.34
C SER A 38 -20.48 -59.04 0.08
N ASN A 39 -20.37 -58.73 -1.22
CA ASN A 39 -21.22 -57.83 -2.00
C ASN A 39 -21.62 -56.44 -1.47
N MET A 40 -21.08 -55.43 -2.18
CA MET A 40 -21.75 -54.27 -2.77
C MET A 40 -22.85 -53.56 -1.97
N THR A 41 -22.57 -52.32 -1.56
CA THR A 41 -23.16 -51.07 -2.11
C THR A 41 -22.63 -49.93 -1.24
N ALA A 42 -21.62 -49.21 -1.72
CA ALA A 42 -21.23 -47.94 -1.12
C ALA A 42 -21.08 -46.96 -2.28
N GLU A 43 -22.10 -46.12 -2.45
CA GLU A 43 -22.01 -44.89 -3.24
C GLU A 43 -20.78 -44.13 -2.74
N GLN A 44 -19.70 -44.20 -3.52
CA GLN A 44 -18.55 -43.34 -3.35
C GLN A 44 -18.96 -41.94 -3.79
N GLN A 45 -19.60 -41.25 -2.85
CA GLN A 45 -19.75 -39.81 -2.85
C GLN A 45 -18.33 -39.22 -2.96
N PRO A 46 -18.02 -38.38 -3.97
CA PRO A 46 -16.68 -37.83 -4.13
C PRO A 46 -16.45 -36.87 -2.97
N GLU A 47 -15.63 -37.27 -2.01
CA GLU A 47 -15.15 -36.39 -0.94
C GLU A 47 -14.60 -35.10 -1.58
N PRO A 48 -15.18 -33.93 -1.26
CA PRO A 48 -14.80 -32.67 -1.89
C PRO A 48 -13.40 -32.34 -1.39
N ASN A 49 -12.39 -32.57 -2.24
CA ASN A 49 -11.01 -32.26 -1.95
C ASN A 49 -10.91 -30.84 -1.35
N PRO A 50 -10.59 -30.68 -0.05
CA PRO A 50 -10.71 -29.40 0.66
C PRO A 50 -9.80 -28.32 0.05
N ARG A 51 -8.73 -28.77 -0.61
CA ARG A 51 -7.80 -27.93 -1.37
C ARG A 51 -8.44 -27.33 -2.62
N LEU A 52 -9.31 -28.06 -3.32
CA LEU A 52 -10.06 -27.54 -4.47
C LEU A 52 -11.12 -26.53 -4.02
N ALA A 53 -11.81 -26.80 -2.91
CA ALA A 53 -12.75 -25.85 -2.32
C ALA A 53 -12.04 -24.55 -1.88
N ALA A 54 -10.88 -24.67 -1.22
CA ALA A 54 -10.07 -23.50 -0.85
C ALA A 54 -9.54 -22.72 -2.06
N LEU A 55 -9.18 -23.41 -3.15
CA LEU A 55 -8.75 -22.76 -4.39
C LEU A 55 -9.92 -22.06 -5.10
N ALA A 56 -11.10 -22.69 -5.16
CA ALA A 56 -12.31 -22.07 -5.69
C ALA A 56 -12.72 -20.84 -4.88
N ALA A 57 -12.62 -20.88 -3.55
CA ALA A 57 -12.87 -19.74 -2.69
C ALA A 57 -11.89 -18.59 -2.94
N LYS A 58 -10.59 -18.90 -3.13
CA LYS A 58 -9.59 -17.89 -3.52
C LYS A 58 -9.87 -17.29 -4.89
N HIS A 59 -10.24 -18.12 -5.87
CA HIS A 59 -10.60 -17.66 -7.21
C HIS A 59 -11.81 -16.73 -7.16
N ALA A 60 -12.86 -17.10 -6.43
CA ALA A 60 -14.03 -16.26 -6.21
C ALA A 60 -13.68 -14.93 -5.53
N ASN A 61 -12.79 -14.94 -4.53
CA ASN A 61 -12.33 -13.72 -3.87
C ASN A 61 -11.57 -12.80 -4.83
N LEU A 62 -10.68 -13.35 -5.66
CA LEU A 62 -9.93 -12.58 -6.66
C LEU A 62 -10.86 -12.00 -7.73
N GLN A 63 -11.84 -12.78 -8.20
CA GLN A 63 -12.85 -12.29 -9.14
C GLN A 63 -13.69 -11.17 -8.54
N ALA A 64 -14.11 -11.29 -7.27
CA ALA A 64 -14.84 -10.24 -6.58
C ALA A 64 -14.00 -8.96 -6.45
N LYS A 65 -12.71 -9.07 -6.12
CA LYS A 65 -11.80 -7.91 -6.07
C LYS A 65 -11.58 -7.27 -7.44
N LEU A 66 -11.48 -8.06 -8.51
CA LEU A 66 -11.38 -7.52 -9.86
C LEU A 66 -12.64 -6.74 -10.24
N ALA A 67 -13.82 -7.29 -9.97
CA ALA A 67 -15.08 -6.60 -10.23
C ALA A 67 -15.18 -5.28 -9.44
N ASP A 68 -14.77 -5.28 -8.17
CA ASP A 68 -14.75 -4.09 -7.32
C ASP A 68 -13.78 -3.02 -7.86
N LEU A 69 -12.55 -3.40 -8.21
CA LEU A 69 -11.56 -2.47 -8.78
C LEU A 69 -12.00 -1.92 -10.14
N GLN A 70 -12.68 -2.73 -10.96
CA GLN A 70 -13.25 -2.28 -12.24
C GLN A 70 -14.39 -1.28 -12.04
N ALA A 71 -15.28 -1.52 -11.08
CA ALA A 71 -16.34 -0.58 -10.71
C ALA A 71 -15.75 0.74 -10.17
N GLN A 72 -14.71 0.66 -9.35
CA GLN A 72 -14.03 1.85 -8.84
C GLN A 72 -13.34 2.65 -9.97
N ARG A 73 -12.68 1.96 -10.92
CA ARG A 73 -12.04 2.60 -12.07
C ARG A 73 -13.05 3.36 -12.93
N THR A 74 -14.17 2.73 -13.26
CA THR A 74 -15.22 3.36 -14.10
C THR A 74 -15.80 4.59 -13.41
N ALA A 75 -16.09 4.50 -12.11
CA ALA A 75 -16.56 5.63 -11.33
C ALA A 75 -15.58 6.83 -11.33
N TYR A 76 -14.28 6.59 -11.22
CA TYR A 76 -13.27 7.66 -11.31
C TYR A 76 -13.14 8.26 -12.70
N ILE A 77 -13.32 7.46 -13.76
CA ILE A 77 -13.29 7.94 -15.13
C ILE A 77 -14.51 8.83 -15.42
N ASP A 78 -15.69 8.41 -14.98
CA ASP A 78 -16.93 9.17 -15.21
C ASP A 78 -16.96 10.48 -14.43
N ALA A 79 -16.37 10.51 -13.23
CA ALA A 79 -16.22 11.72 -12.44
C ALA A 79 -15.12 12.66 -12.96
N ALA A 80 -14.21 12.19 -13.82
CA ALA A 80 -13.09 12.99 -14.30
C ALA A 80 -13.53 13.96 -15.40
N THR A 81 -13.35 15.25 -15.14
CA THR A 81 -13.54 16.31 -16.15
C THR A 81 -12.22 16.65 -16.84
N LEU A 82 -12.30 17.11 -18.08
CA LEU A 82 -11.18 17.71 -18.78
C LEU A 82 -10.67 18.96 -18.03
N PRO A 83 -9.42 19.41 -18.24
CA PRO A 83 -8.90 20.64 -17.63
C PRO A 83 -9.75 21.88 -17.93
N SER A 84 -10.46 21.86 -19.07
CA SER A 84 -11.41 22.92 -19.46
C SER A 84 -12.75 22.86 -18.72
N GLY A 85 -12.94 21.93 -17.78
CA GLY A 85 -14.19 21.73 -17.02
C GLY A 85 -15.30 20.99 -17.78
N LEU A 86 -15.00 20.51 -18.98
CA LEU A 86 -15.95 19.76 -19.82
C LEU A 86 -15.88 18.25 -19.53
N ALA A 87 -16.99 17.54 -19.77
CA ALA A 87 -17.01 16.08 -19.72
C ALA A 87 -16.11 15.47 -20.80
N MET A 88 -15.58 14.27 -20.55
CA MET A 88 -14.84 13.52 -21.57
C MET A 88 -15.77 13.08 -22.70
N PRO A 89 -15.37 13.22 -23.99
CA PRO A 89 -16.21 12.81 -25.12
C PRO A 89 -16.62 11.34 -25.04
N GLU A 90 -17.88 11.04 -25.35
CA GLU A 90 -18.45 9.69 -25.36
C GLU A 90 -17.69 8.75 -26.33
N GLU A 91 -17.14 9.34 -27.39
CA GLU A 91 -16.45 8.69 -28.51
C GLU A 91 -15.02 8.20 -28.23
N TRP A 92 -14.49 8.45 -27.02
CA TRP A 92 -13.21 7.90 -26.59
C TRP A 92 -13.35 6.49 -26.02
N SER A 93 -12.36 5.62 -26.30
CA SER A 93 -12.29 4.32 -25.65
C SER A 93 -12.11 4.46 -24.14
N GLU A 94 -12.56 3.48 -23.37
CA GLU A 94 -12.40 3.47 -21.91
C GLU A 94 -10.91 3.58 -21.51
N GLU A 95 -10.01 3.00 -22.30
CA GLU A 95 -8.57 3.11 -22.10
C GLU A 95 -8.08 4.55 -22.29
N GLN A 96 -8.54 5.24 -23.35
CA GLN A 96 -8.20 6.65 -23.59
C GLN A 96 -8.72 7.56 -22.48
N LYS A 97 -9.99 7.39 -22.07
CA LYS A 97 -10.58 8.12 -20.94
C LYS A 97 -9.79 7.90 -19.67
N SER A 98 -9.40 6.65 -19.38
CA SER A 98 -8.59 6.33 -18.19
C SER A 98 -7.21 6.96 -18.21
N LYS A 99 -6.53 6.94 -19.35
CA LYS A 99 -5.20 7.53 -19.50
C LYS A 99 -5.28 9.05 -19.34
N GLN A 100 -6.30 9.67 -19.91
CA GLN A 100 -6.51 11.11 -19.76
C GLN A 100 -6.86 11.47 -18.31
N ALA A 101 -7.76 10.74 -17.65
CA ALA A 101 -8.13 10.97 -16.25
C ALA A 101 -6.90 10.90 -15.34
N LEU A 102 -6.06 9.89 -15.54
CA LEU A 102 -4.79 9.75 -14.81
C LEU A 102 -3.81 10.88 -15.14
N ALA A 103 -3.72 11.32 -16.40
CA ALA A 103 -2.85 12.42 -16.78
C ALA A 103 -3.28 13.74 -16.11
N ILE A 104 -4.59 14.00 -16.06
CA ILE A 104 -5.18 15.18 -15.41
C ILE A 104 -4.92 15.12 -13.91
N ALA A 105 -5.22 14.00 -13.25
CA ALA A 105 -4.98 13.83 -11.82
C ALA A 105 -3.50 14.06 -11.47
N ASN A 106 -2.58 13.48 -12.24
CA ASN A 106 -1.14 13.72 -12.07
C ASN A 106 -0.75 15.19 -12.32
N GLY A 107 -1.39 15.86 -13.28
CA GLY A 107 -1.20 17.28 -13.55
C GLY A 107 -1.58 18.14 -12.34
N VAL A 108 -2.78 17.93 -11.79
CA VAL A 108 -3.28 18.66 -10.62
C VAL A 108 -2.39 18.42 -9.40
N ILE A 109 -1.96 17.19 -9.15
CA ILE A 109 -1.05 16.87 -8.04
C ILE A 109 0.28 17.61 -8.21
N LYS A 110 0.86 17.62 -9.42
CA LYS A 110 2.10 18.34 -9.69
C LYS A 110 1.95 19.84 -9.51
N GLU A 111 0.89 20.42 -10.03
CA GLU A 111 0.59 21.85 -9.86
C GLU A 111 0.47 22.21 -8.38
N HIS A 112 -0.23 21.40 -7.59
CA HIS A 112 -0.36 21.63 -6.15
C HIS A 112 0.97 21.50 -5.40
N ILE A 113 1.82 20.53 -5.76
CA ILE A 113 3.17 20.38 -5.20
C ILE A 113 4.03 21.61 -5.50
N LEU A 114 3.99 22.10 -6.74
CA LEU A 114 4.73 23.30 -7.14
C LEU A 114 4.22 24.52 -6.37
N LEU A 115 2.90 24.72 -6.32
CA LEU A 115 2.32 25.86 -5.61
C LEU A 115 2.67 25.86 -4.11
N LEU A 116 2.70 24.69 -3.49
CA LEU A 116 3.11 24.55 -2.09
C LEU A 116 4.60 24.85 -1.89
N HIS A 117 5.45 24.40 -2.82
CA HIS A 117 6.88 24.71 -2.79
C HIS A 117 7.12 26.20 -2.96
N ASP A 118 6.52 26.81 -3.97
CA ASP A 118 6.64 28.24 -4.27
C ASP A 118 6.14 29.10 -3.11
N TYR A 119 5.02 28.69 -2.48
CA TYR A 119 4.50 29.34 -1.28
C TYR A 119 5.48 29.25 -0.09
N ASN A 120 6.03 28.07 0.18
CA ASN A 120 6.98 27.91 1.28
C ASN A 120 8.26 28.72 1.03
N GLU A 121 8.76 28.72 -0.19
CA GLU A 121 9.96 29.48 -0.56
C GLU A 121 9.74 30.99 -0.37
N ILE A 122 8.63 31.55 -0.88
CA ILE A 122 8.35 32.98 -0.69
C ILE A 122 8.07 33.32 0.77
N LYS A 123 7.40 32.44 1.52
CA LYS A 123 7.13 32.61 2.95
C LYS A 123 8.43 32.67 3.74
N ASP A 124 9.36 31.75 3.50
CA ASP A 124 10.65 31.69 4.20
C ASP A 124 11.51 32.91 3.90
N ILE A 125 11.55 33.36 2.63
CA ILE A 125 12.23 34.60 2.25
C ILE A 125 11.57 35.81 2.93
N GLY A 126 10.24 35.90 2.91
CA GLY A 126 9.49 36.98 3.53
C GLY A 126 9.71 37.07 5.03
N LEU A 127 9.62 35.94 5.74
CA LEU A 127 9.90 35.87 7.17
C LEU A 127 11.36 36.21 7.48
N GLY A 128 12.32 35.72 6.69
CA GLY A 128 13.73 36.06 6.84
C GLY A 128 14.00 37.56 6.70
N LEU A 129 13.46 38.18 5.65
CA LEU A 129 13.56 39.64 5.45
C LEU A 129 12.88 40.42 6.57
N MET A 130 11.72 39.96 7.04
CA MET A 130 10.98 40.60 8.12
C MET A 130 11.74 40.52 9.45
N GLY A 131 12.46 39.42 9.71
CA GLY A 131 13.39 39.29 10.84
C GLY A 131 14.50 40.35 10.78
N LEU A 132 15.13 40.54 9.62
CA LEU A 132 16.17 41.58 9.44
C LEU A 132 15.63 43.00 9.67
N VAL A 133 14.40 43.29 9.22
CA VAL A 133 13.77 44.61 9.47
C VAL A 133 13.44 44.77 10.96
N ALA A 134 13.02 43.70 11.63
CA ALA A 134 12.74 43.70 13.07
C ALA A 134 13.99 43.99 13.89
N ASP A 135 15.10 43.34 13.55
CA ASP A 135 16.40 43.56 14.17
C ASP A 135 16.87 45.01 13.97
N ASN A 136 16.75 45.55 12.75
CA ASN A 136 17.11 46.95 12.45
C ASN A 136 16.27 47.97 13.21
N ARG A 137 14.99 47.66 13.48
CA ARG A 137 14.08 48.52 14.25
C ARG A 137 14.17 48.26 15.77
N GLY A 138 14.86 47.21 16.21
CA GLY A 138 14.92 46.81 17.61
C GLY A 138 13.57 46.35 18.19
N VAL A 139 12.64 45.91 17.34
CA VAL A 139 11.30 45.43 17.75
C VAL A 139 11.18 43.93 17.50
N ARG A 140 10.20 43.29 18.14
CA ARG A 140 9.93 41.86 17.87
C ARG A 140 9.34 41.69 16.48
N GLN A 141 9.72 40.62 15.79
CA GLN A 141 9.20 40.26 14.47
C GLN A 141 7.67 40.26 14.40
N LYS A 142 7.00 39.79 15.47
CA LYS A 142 5.53 39.78 15.59
C LYS A 142 4.89 41.17 15.39
N VAL A 143 5.50 42.23 15.92
CA VAL A 143 4.96 43.60 15.77
C VAL A 143 5.03 44.05 14.32
N ILE A 144 6.10 43.68 13.62
CA ILE A 144 6.25 43.98 12.20
C ILE A 144 5.29 43.15 11.35
N MET A 145 5.08 41.87 11.67
CA MET A 145 4.08 41.05 11.00
C MET A 145 2.68 41.67 11.12
N GLU A 146 2.31 42.17 12.30
CA GLU A 146 1.06 42.90 12.52
C GLU A 146 0.99 44.20 11.69
N ASP A 147 2.08 44.97 11.62
CA ASP A 147 2.16 46.20 10.79
C ASP A 147 1.97 45.93 9.28
N PHE A 148 2.46 44.78 8.80
CA PHE A 148 2.31 44.33 7.41
C PHE A 148 1.03 43.50 7.17
N GLY A 149 0.21 43.29 8.20
CA GLY A 149 -1.07 42.57 8.10
C GLY A 149 -0.93 41.06 7.92
N ILE A 150 0.23 40.48 8.25
CA ILE A 150 0.50 39.04 8.17
C ILE A 150 0.22 38.39 9.53
N THR A 151 -0.54 37.30 9.54
CA THR A 151 -0.77 36.51 10.76
C THR A 151 0.07 35.23 10.76
N ASP A 152 0.23 34.60 11.93
CA ASP A 152 0.96 33.33 12.07
C ASP A 152 0.37 32.17 11.24
N LYS A 153 -0.83 32.35 10.68
CA LYS A 153 -1.56 31.35 9.88
C LYS A 153 -1.40 31.55 8.37
N ASP A 154 -0.86 32.69 7.95
CA ASP A 154 -0.64 33.06 6.55
C ASP A 154 0.79 32.75 6.11
#